data_AF-A0A6P1AKM0-F1
#
_entry.id   AF-A0A6P1AKM0-F1
#
_cell.length_a   1.000
_cell.length_b   1.000
_cell.length_c   1.000
_cell.angle_alpha   90.00
_cell.angle_beta   90.00
_cell.angle_gamma   90.00
#
_symmetry.space_group_name_H-M   'P 1'
#
loop_
_entity.id
_entity.type
_entity.pdbx_description
1 polymer ?
#
loop_
_entity_poly.entity_id
_entity_poly.type
_entity_poly.pdbx_seq_one_letter_code
_entity_poly.pdbx_strand_id
1 'polypeptide(L)'
;MDYKVTKNTLLRYVYLRVFSNCLSIRYLLQQKISESIDLLASEESFYAGGSDWDRRKPGEIPLYRLKNHVAVTYRSAIARQLSSLLKQSPADLATQIVGYFPMTRETDAQNRLDFLVKVIESGWIEFRVSDRALAFWLQQLVQTSLPPTSGQINPRIENLFPIQYAHARCCSLLGLGHRQGLINWDNQKMHLLAPNPLPWLNNDQLSRFQFQLHHPAEQDLIAQLLDFVETVFSPCQTNLTKIITRLGDAFLRFDASCRIWGEVKTQTPELAQARLGLVAATQKLLLWYLQELLGVSAPSAL
;
A
#
# COMPACT_ATOMS: atom_id res chain seq x y z
N MET A 1 2.35 -20.93 47.05
CA MET A 1 2.50 -19.67 46.28
C MET A 1 2.67 -20.07 44.84
N ASP A 2 1.56 -20.04 44.10
CA ASP A 2 1.49 -20.49 42.72
C ASP A 2 2.21 -19.51 41.80
N TYR A 3 3.35 -19.95 41.26
CA TYR A 3 3.96 -19.30 40.11
C TYR A 3 3.08 -19.57 38.89
N LYS A 4 2.22 -18.60 38.57
CA LYS A 4 1.57 -18.51 37.26
C LYS A 4 2.67 -18.43 36.20
N VAL A 5 2.93 -19.56 35.55
CA VAL A 5 3.70 -19.66 34.31
C VAL A 5 3.04 -18.73 33.31
N THR A 6 3.72 -17.63 33.00
CA THR A 6 3.33 -16.69 31.95
C THR A 6 3.40 -17.47 30.65
N LYS A 7 2.25 -17.69 30.00
CA LYS A 7 2.18 -18.32 28.68
C LYS A 7 3.09 -17.53 27.74
N ASN A 8 4.15 -18.20 27.27
CA ASN A 8 5.06 -17.70 26.27
C ASN A 8 4.26 -17.14 25.09
N THR A 9 4.26 -15.81 24.95
CA THR A 9 3.85 -15.12 23.74
C THR A 9 4.86 -15.51 22.67
N LEU A 10 4.58 -16.58 21.92
CA LEU A 10 5.34 -16.93 20.71
C LEU A 10 5.08 -15.83 19.68
N LEU A 11 5.81 -14.72 19.80
CA LEU A 11 5.96 -13.68 18.80
C LEU A 11 6.67 -14.31 17.59
N ARG A 12 5.91 -15.05 16.77
CA ARG A 12 6.37 -15.47 15.44
C ARG A 12 6.31 -14.27 14.53
N TYR A 13 7.40 -13.51 14.50
CA TYR A 13 7.68 -12.58 13.42
C TYR A 13 8.04 -13.39 12.19
N VAL A 14 7.09 -13.52 11.27
CA VAL A 14 7.35 -14.09 9.95
C VAL A 14 7.53 -12.96 8.97
N TYR A 15 8.62 -13.01 8.20
CA TYR A 15 8.81 -12.14 7.06
C TYR A 15 8.05 -12.72 5.89
N LEU A 16 6.90 -12.14 5.57
CA LEU A 16 6.20 -12.48 4.34
C LEU A 16 6.86 -11.70 3.20
N ARG A 17 7.20 -12.41 2.12
CA ARG A 17 7.68 -11.85 0.86
C ARG A 17 6.64 -12.08 -0.22
N VAL A 18 6.13 -11.01 -0.81
CA VAL A 18 5.16 -11.10 -1.91
C VAL A 18 5.71 -10.45 -3.17
N PHE A 19 5.67 -11.19 -4.28
CA PHE A 19 5.96 -10.66 -5.61
C PHE A 19 4.85 -9.71 -6.03
N SER A 20 5.21 -8.47 -6.35
CA SER A 20 4.24 -7.44 -6.71
C SER A 20 3.90 -7.52 -8.20
N ASN A 21 2.89 -8.30 -8.56
CA ASN A 21 2.18 -8.18 -9.85
C ASN A 21 1.00 -7.19 -9.80
N CYS A 22 0.73 -6.64 -8.61
CA CYS A 22 -0.41 -5.79 -8.31
C CYS A 22 -0.01 -4.73 -7.28
N LEU A 23 -0.49 -3.50 -7.43
CA LEU A 23 -0.21 -2.41 -6.49
C LEU A 23 -1.06 -2.52 -5.20
N SER A 24 -2.12 -3.34 -5.18
CA SER A 24 -2.95 -3.54 -3.99
C SER A 24 -2.29 -4.49 -3.00
N ILE A 25 -1.80 -3.93 -1.90
CA ILE A 25 -1.21 -4.71 -0.80
C ILE A 25 -2.27 -5.62 -0.16
N ARG A 26 -3.51 -5.14 0.00
CA ARG A 26 -4.61 -5.95 0.52
C ARG A 26 -4.85 -7.19 -0.32
N TYR A 27 -4.96 -7.04 -1.64
CA TYR A 27 -5.23 -8.14 -2.55
C TYR A 27 -4.08 -9.16 -2.53
N LEU A 28 -2.82 -8.69 -2.53
CA LEU A 28 -1.64 -9.53 -2.40
C LEU A 28 -1.65 -10.35 -1.10
N LEU A 29 -1.95 -9.72 0.03
CA LEU A 29 -2.06 -10.42 1.32
C LEU A 29 -3.23 -11.41 1.33
N GLN A 30 -4.38 -11.04 0.76
CA GLN A 30 -5.52 -11.93 0.61
C GLN A 30 -5.19 -13.17 -0.21
N GLN A 31 -4.50 -13.03 -1.34
CA GLN A 31 -4.04 -14.17 -2.13
C GLN A 31 -3.14 -15.10 -1.31
N LYS A 32 -2.17 -14.54 -0.59
CA LYS A 32 -1.26 -15.35 0.23
C LYS A 32 -1.97 -16.06 1.39
N ILE A 33 -2.93 -15.42 2.02
CA ILE A 33 -3.78 -16.05 3.04
C ILE A 33 -4.57 -17.20 2.40
N SER A 34 -5.16 -17.01 1.22
CA SER A 34 -5.89 -18.05 0.49
C SER A 34 -5.00 -19.26 0.22
N GLU A 35 -3.83 -19.04 -0.39
CA GLU A 35 -2.85 -20.11 -0.69
C GLU A 35 -2.46 -20.90 0.57
N SER A 36 -2.28 -20.20 1.70
CA SER A 36 -1.91 -20.84 2.97
C SER A 36 -3.03 -21.69 3.56
N ILE A 37 -4.28 -21.31 3.32
CA ILE A 37 -5.45 -22.08 3.76
C ILE A 37 -5.64 -23.31 2.87
N ASP A 38 -5.40 -23.19 1.57
CA ASP A 38 -5.47 -24.32 0.64
C ASP A 38 -4.42 -25.40 1.00
N LEU A 39 -3.20 -24.97 1.37
CA LEU A 39 -2.16 -25.87 1.87
C LEU A 39 -2.57 -26.57 3.17
N LEU A 40 -3.13 -25.82 4.12
CA LEU A 40 -3.63 -26.37 5.40
C LEU A 40 -4.73 -27.43 5.17
N ALA A 41 -5.66 -27.17 4.24
CA ALA A 41 -6.70 -28.14 3.88
C ALA A 41 -6.13 -29.39 3.20
N SER A 42 -5.02 -29.27 2.46
CA SER A 42 -4.38 -30.42 1.80
C SER A 42 -3.70 -31.39 2.79
N GLU A 43 -3.18 -30.89 3.92
CA GLU A 43 -2.48 -31.71 4.92
C GLU A 43 -3.42 -32.42 5.91
N GLU A 44 -4.58 -31.83 6.24
CA GLU A 44 -5.50 -32.38 7.25
C GLU A 44 -6.46 -33.48 6.75
N SER A 45 -6.25 -34.08 5.57
CA SER A 45 -7.18 -35.07 4.98
C SER A 45 -8.63 -34.54 4.88
N PHE A 46 -8.75 -33.27 4.51
CA PHE A 46 -9.94 -32.43 4.66
C PHE A 46 -11.10 -32.75 3.69
N TYR A 47 -10.94 -33.73 2.79
CA TYR A 47 -11.89 -34.04 1.71
C TYR A 47 -13.07 -34.95 2.09
N ALA A 48 -13.35 -35.20 3.36
CA ALA A 48 -14.47 -36.05 3.77
C ALA A 48 -15.83 -35.32 3.90
N GLY A 49 -15.89 -33.99 3.69
CA GLY A 49 -17.15 -33.27 3.72
C GLY A 49 -17.06 -31.98 2.94
N GLY A 50 -17.60 -31.98 1.72
CA GLY A 50 -17.69 -30.80 0.86
C GLY A 50 -18.24 -29.62 1.65
N SER A 51 -17.36 -28.72 2.05
CA SER A 51 -17.71 -27.54 2.81
C SER A 51 -17.63 -26.34 1.89
N ASP A 52 -18.55 -25.39 2.10
CA ASP A 52 -18.75 -24.12 1.39
C ASP A 52 -17.49 -23.22 1.29
N TRP A 53 -16.38 -23.65 1.92
CA TRP A 53 -15.09 -22.95 1.96
C TRP A 53 -14.26 -23.10 0.67
N ASP A 54 -14.42 -24.19 -0.09
CA ASP A 54 -13.65 -24.53 -1.31
C ASP A 54 -13.73 -23.47 -2.45
N ARG A 55 -14.40 -22.34 -2.21
CA ARG A 55 -14.74 -21.33 -3.23
C ARG A 55 -14.51 -19.88 -2.82
N ARG A 56 -14.02 -19.58 -1.61
CA ARG A 56 -13.81 -18.17 -1.24
C ARG A 56 -12.69 -17.56 -2.07
N LYS A 57 -13.07 -16.64 -2.96
CA LYS A 57 -12.11 -15.87 -3.74
C LYS A 57 -11.27 -15.01 -2.78
N PRO A 58 -9.99 -14.69 -3.12
CA PRO A 58 -9.14 -13.86 -2.27
C PRO A 58 -9.83 -12.59 -1.72
N GLY A 59 -10.68 -11.94 -2.53
CA GLY A 59 -11.43 -10.74 -2.13
C GLY A 59 -12.42 -10.91 -0.97
N GLU A 60 -12.77 -12.13 -0.59
CA GLU A 60 -13.72 -12.45 0.50
C GLU A 60 -13.04 -12.68 1.85
N ILE A 61 -11.70 -12.77 1.86
CA ILE A 61 -10.93 -12.93 3.09
C ILE A 61 -10.99 -11.62 3.88
N PRO A 62 -11.44 -11.64 5.15
CA PRO A 62 -11.57 -10.44 5.97
C PRO A 62 -10.18 -9.85 6.24
N LEU A 63 -9.83 -8.78 5.55
CA LEU A 63 -8.57 -8.07 5.70
C LEU A 63 -8.81 -6.56 5.60
N TYR A 64 -8.52 -5.82 6.66
CA TYR A 64 -8.68 -4.38 6.68
C TYR A 64 -7.41 -3.68 7.15
N ARG A 65 -7.18 -2.47 6.64
CA ARG A 65 -6.08 -1.62 7.08
C ARG A 65 -6.47 -0.93 8.39
N LEU A 66 -5.59 -0.97 9.39
CA LEU A 66 -5.77 -0.22 10.63
C LEU A 66 -5.55 1.27 10.36
N LYS A 67 -6.51 2.10 10.78
CA LYS A 67 -6.42 3.56 10.66
C LYS A 67 -5.62 4.15 11.82
N ASN A 68 -4.99 5.30 11.60
CA ASN A 68 -4.26 6.08 12.61
C ASN A 68 -3.06 5.37 13.25
N HIS A 69 -2.47 4.39 12.56
CA HIS A 69 -1.20 3.82 12.96
C HIS A 69 -0.05 4.53 12.23
N VAL A 70 1.04 4.78 12.94
CA VAL A 70 2.29 5.33 12.38
C VAL A 70 2.84 4.46 11.25
N ALA A 71 2.58 3.15 11.30
CA ALA A 71 2.97 2.21 10.26
C ALA A 71 1.74 1.62 9.56
N VAL A 72 1.87 1.41 8.24
CA VAL A 72 0.86 0.74 7.44
C VAL A 72 0.70 -0.71 7.93
N THR A 73 -0.46 -1.01 8.53
CA THR A 73 -0.74 -2.30 9.13
C THR A 73 -2.08 -2.83 8.67
N TYR A 74 -2.10 -4.08 8.20
CA TYR A 74 -3.32 -4.80 7.84
C TYR A 74 -3.64 -5.82 8.92
N ARG A 75 -4.93 -6.07 9.18
CA ARG A 75 -5.38 -7.03 10.18
C ARG A 75 -6.43 -7.95 9.59
N SER A 76 -6.25 -9.26 9.81
CA SER A 76 -7.19 -10.30 9.36
C SER A 76 -7.81 -11.06 10.51
N ALA A 77 -9.13 -11.27 10.40
CA ALA A 77 -9.93 -12.08 11.33
C ALA A 77 -10.05 -13.55 10.90
N ILE A 78 -9.33 -13.96 9.86
CA ILE A 78 -9.64 -15.20 9.13
C ILE A 78 -9.59 -16.45 10.02
N ALA A 79 -8.60 -16.55 10.91
CA ALA A 79 -8.46 -17.69 11.80
C ALA A 79 -9.65 -17.82 12.77
N ARG A 80 -10.29 -16.70 13.14
CA ARG A 80 -11.51 -16.70 13.95
C ARG A 80 -12.70 -17.24 13.18
N GLN A 81 -12.81 -16.89 11.89
CA GLN A 81 -13.87 -17.44 11.04
C GLN A 81 -13.68 -18.94 10.79
N LEU A 82 -12.43 -19.39 10.64
CA LEU A 82 -12.12 -20.81 10.44
C LEU A 82 -12.24 -21.63 11.72
N SER A 83 -12.00 -21.04 12.89
CA SER A 83 -12.07 -21.75 14.18
C SER A 83 -13.43 -22.43 14.45
N SER A 84 -14.53 -21.81 14.04
CA SER A 84 -15.87 -22.40 14.17
C SER A 84 -16.08 -23.61 13.27
N LEU A 85 -15.41 -23.64 12.12
CA LEU A 85 -15.51 -24.73 11.14
C LEU A 85 -14.58 -25.89 11.52
N LEU A 86 -13.34 -25.57 11.89
CA LEU A 86 -12.27 -26.52 12.15
C LEU A 86 -12.25 -27.05 13.59
N LYS A 87 -13.06 -26.46 14.49
CA LYS A 87 -13.09 -26.77 15.93
C LYS A 87 -11.70 -26.69 16.60
N GLN A 88 -10.80 -25.91 16.02
CA GLN A 88 -9.47 -25.60 16.56
C GLN A 88 -9.48 -24.22 17.21
N SER A 89 -8.50 -23.94 18.09
CA SER A 89 -8.41 -22.61 18.69
C SER A 89 -8.05 -21.56 17.62
N PRO A 90 -8.65 -20.35 17.66
CA PRO A 90 -8.32 -19.29 16.70
C PRO A 90 -6.83 -18.92 16.67
N ALA A 91 -6.12 -19.04 17.80
CA ALA A 91 -4.71 -18.72 17.91
C ALA A 91 -3.82 -19.79 17.26
N ASP A 92 -4.19 -21.07 17.42
CA ASP A 92 -3.47 -22.18 16.79
C ASP A 92 -3.62 -22.11 15.27
N LEU A 93 -4.85 -21.87 14.79
CA LEU A 93 -5.12 -21.67 13.37
C LEU A 93 -4.36 -20.48 12.79
N ALA A 94 -4.34 -19.35 13.50
CA ALA A 94 -3.57 -18.20 13.05
C ALA A 94 -2.07 -18.52 12.95
N THR A 95 -1.56 -19.32 13.89
CA THR A 95 -0.15 -19.75 13.90
C THR A 95 0.17 -20.74 12.77
N GLN A 96 -0.76 -21.64 12.46
CA GLN A 96 -0.64 -22.58 11.34
C GLN A 96 -0.66 -21.84 10.00
N ILE A 97 -1.67 -20.98 9.76
CA ILE A 97 -1.77 -20.17 8.53
C ILE A 97 -0.49 -19.38 8.30
N VAL A 98 0.01 -18.69 9.34
CA VAL A 98 1.26 -17.92 9.26
C VAL A 98 2.48 -18.84 9.05
N GLY A 99 2.42 -20.09 9.51
CA GLY A 99 3.45 -21.10 9.32
C GLY A 99 3.61 -21.56 7.87
N TYR A 100 2.54 -21.54 7.08
CA TYR A 100 2.58 -21.88 5.65
C TYR A 100 3.05 -20.71 4.76
N PHE A 101 3.20 -19.50 5.30
CA PHE A 101 3.79 -18.43 4.52
C PHE A 101 5.23 -18.78 4.14
N PRO A 102 5.60 -18.63 2.85
CA PRO A 102 6.90 -19.04 2.38
C PRO A 102 8.00 -18.24 3.08
N MET A 103 8.70 -18.89 4.00
CA MET A 103 9.98 -18.45 4.56
C MET A 103 11.05 -18.58 3.46
N THR A 104 10.96 -17.76 2.42
CA THR A 104 11.94 -17.79 1.33
C THR A 104 13.28 -17.29 1.87
N ARG A 105 14.28 -18.18 1.93
CA ARG A 105 15.68 -17.79 2.07
C ARG A 105 16.16 -17.14 0.77
N GLU A 106 16.98 -16.11 0.96
CA GLU A 106 17.58 -15.21 -0.02
C GLU A 106 17.91 -15.84 -1.39
N THR A 107 17.40 -15.27 -2.49
CA THR A 107 18.01 -15.42 -3.83
C THR A 107 17.60 -14.33 -4.84
N ASP A 108 16.36 -13.82 -4.87
CA ASP A 108 15.96 -12.77 -5.84
C ASP A 108 15.56 -11.44 -5.18
N ALA A 109 16.52 -10.57 -4.89
CA ALA A 109 16.29 -9.31 -4.16
C ALA A 109 15.38 -8.28 -4.87
N GLN A 110 15.06 -8.47 -6.16
CA GLN A 110 14.29 -7.51 -6.95
C GLN A 110 12.79 -7.86 -6.89
N ASN A 111 11.95 -6.88 -6.50
CA ASN A 111 10.48 -6.94 -6.48
C ASN A 111 9.77 -7.63 -5.30
N ARG A 112 10.11 -7.25 -4.07
CA ARG A 112 9.55 -7.87 -2.86
C ARG A 112 8.95 -6.87 -1.88
N LEU A 113 7.77 -7.21 -1.35
CA LEU A 113 7.20 -6.55 -0.18
C LEU A 113 7.47 -7.40 1.06
N ASP A 114 8.23 -6.84 2.00
CA ASP A 114 8.53 -7.43 3.30
C ASP A 114 7.52 -6.96 4.38
N PHE A 115 6.87 -7.93 5.04
CA PHE A 115 5.94 -7.67 6.13
C PHE A 115 6.45 -8.25 7.45
N LEU A 116 6.20 -7.55 8.54
CA LEU A 116 6.31 -8.06 9.90
C LEU A 116 4.95 -8.62 10.32
N VAL A 117 4.86 -9.96 10.39
CA VAL A 117 3.61 -10.63 10.77
C VAL A 117 3.56 -10.85 12.29
N LYS A 118 2.41 -10.58 12.91
CA LYS A 118 2.15 -10.81 14.33
C LYS A 118 0.82 -11.56 14.50
N VAL A 119 0.87 -12.68 15.19
CA VAL A 119 -0.34 -13.39 15.67
C VAL A 119 -0.69 -12.87 17.06
N ILE A 120 -1.96 -12.49 17.24
CA ILE A 120 -2.52 -12.06 18.53
C ILE A 120 -3.32 -13.23 19.10
N GLU A 121 -3.28 -13.41 20.44
CA GLU A 121 -3.95 -14.50 21.16
C GLU A 121 -5.45 -14.67 20.86
N SER A 122 -6.14 -13.61 20.41
CA SER A 122 -7.53 -13.67 19.98
C SER A 122 -7.73 -14.25 18.56
N GLY A 123 -6.68 -14.74 17.92
CA GLY A 123 -6.70 -15.27 16.55
C GLY A 123 -6.67 -14.20 15.46
N TRP A 124 -6.24 -12.98 15.78
CA TRP A 124 -5.99 -11.96 14.76
C TRP A 124 -4.58 -12.11 14.19
N ILE A 125 -4.46 -11.91 12.87
CA ILE A 125 -3.17 -11.83 12.19
C ILE A 125 -2.96 -10.39 11.76
N GLU A 126 -1.88 -9.76 12.22
CA GLU A 126 -1.46 -8.42 11.81
C GLU A 126 -0.26 -8.50 10.87
N PHE A 127 -0.31 -7.73 9.80
CA PHE A 127 0.71 -7.60 8.78
C PHE A 127 1.17 -6.15 8.76
N ARG A 128 2.31 -5.85 9.39
CA ARG A 128 2.90 -4.51 9.34
C ARG A 128 3.86 -4.43 8.15
N VAL A 129 3.63 -3.48 7.26
CA VAL A 129 4.51 -3.20 6.12
C VAL A 129 5.82 -2.60 6.66
N SER A 130 6.95 -3.12 6.22
CA SER A 130 8.26 -2.54 6.57
C SER A 130 8.55 -1.26 5.79
N ASP A 131 9.46 -0.43 6.31
CA ASP A 131 9.91 0.80 5.64
C ASP A 131 10.44 0.53 4.22
N ARG A 132 11.21 -0.54 4.05
CA ARG A 132 11.71 -0.99 2.74
C ARG A 132 10.59 -1.39 1.80
N ALA A 133 9.60 -2.13 2.29
CA ALA A 133 8.44 -2.54 1.50
C ALA A 133 7.59 -1.34 1.09
N LEU A 134 7.41 -0.36 1.98
CA LEU A 134 6.68 0.87 1.67
C LEU A 134 7.44 1.72 0.63
N ALA A 135 8.75 1.87 0.79
CA ALA A 135 9.61 2.54 -0.20
C ALA A 135 9.55 1.85 -1.57
N PHE A 136 9.64 0.52 -1.59
CA PHE A 136 9.49 -0.26 -2.82
C PHE A 136 8.10 -0.05 -3.45
N TRP A 137 7.04 -0.12 -2.65
CA TRP A 137 5.68 0.10 -3.12
C TRP A 137 5.48 1.51 -3.72
N LEU A 138 5.98 2.55 -3.06
CA LEU A 138 5.93 3.92 -3.58
C LEU A 138 6.72 4.06 -4.88
N GLN A 139 7.89 3.43 -4.97
CA GLN A 139 8.68 3.40 -6.20
C GLN A 139 7.89 2.74 -7.34
N GLN A 140 7.26 1.59 -7.08
CA GLN A 140 6.41 0.91 -8.06
C GLN A 140 5.21 1.76 -8.47
N LEU A 141 4.58 2.48 -7.53
CA LEU A 141 3.46 3.36 -7.85
C LEU A 141 3.86 4.47 -8.83
N VAL A 142 5.02 5.09 -8.62
CA VAL A 142 5.54 6.12 -9.53
C VAL A 142 5.88 5.53 -10.91
N GLN A 143 6.47 4.34 -10.96
CA GLN A 143 6.97 3.73 -12.20
C GLN A 143 5.89 3.01 -13.03
N THR A 144 4.96 2.32 -12.39
CA THR A 144 4.04 1.37 -13.05
C THR A 144 2.76 2.05 -13.49
N SER A 145 2.43 1.95 -14.77
CA SER A 145 1.14 2.44 -15.29
C SER A 145 -0.02 1.69 -14.64
N LEU A 146 -1.08 2.42 -14.31
CA LEU A 146 -2.32 1.80 -13.85
C LEU A 146 -3.00 1.04 -15.00
N PRO A 147 -3.74 -0.04 -14.69
CA PRO A 147 -4.48 -0.77 -15.72
C PRO A 147 -5.54 0.14 -16.36
N PRO A 148 -5.82 -0.03 -17.67
CA PRO A 148 -6.94 0.66 -18.30
C PRO A 148 -8.26 0.18 -17.68
N THR A 149 -9.20 1.09 -17.48
CA THR A 149 -10.53 0.74 -16.93
C THR A 149 -11.43 0.24 -18.06
N SER A 150 -12.10 -0.91 -17.87
CA SER A 150 -13.00 -1.50 -18.89
C SER A 150 -14.35 -0.77 -19.04
N GLY A 151 -14.52 0.41 -18.46
CA GLY A 151 -15.72 1.21 -18.59
C GLY A 151 -15.55 2.61 -18.02
N GLN A 152 -16.04 3.61 -18.75
CA GLN A 152 -16.23 4.96 -18.22
C GLN A 152 -17.34 4.90 -17.19
N ILE A 153 -17.02 5.23 -15.94
CA ILE A 153 -18.08 5.55 -14.98
C ILE A 153 -18.55 6.94 -15.41
N ASN A 154 -19.85 7.15 -15.45
CA ASN A 154 -20.43 8.47 -15.65
C ASN A 154 -20.86 9.01 -14.28
N PRO A 155 -19.93 9.30 -13.34
CA PRO A 155 -20.35 9.82 -12.06
C PRO A 155 -20.86 11.24 -12.30
N ARG A 156 -22.04 11.54 -11.75
CA ARG A 156 -22.51 12.92 -11.57
C ARG A 156 -21.57 13.60 -10.58
N ILE A 157 -20.40 14.04 -11.04
CA ILE A 157 -19.50 14.87 -10.24
C ILE A 157 -19.88 16.30 -10.54
N GLU A 158 -20.57 16.91 -9.60
CA GLU A 158 -21.07 18.28 -9.73
C GLU A 158 -19.93 19.30 -9.78
N ASN A 159 -18.73 18.97 -9.27
CA ASN A 159 -17.57 19.85 -9.30
C ASN A 159 -16.24 19.10 -9.45
N LEU A 160 -15.67 19.14 -10.66
CA LEU A 160 -14.36 18.54 -10.98
C LEU A 160 -13.17 19.46 -10.66
N PHE A 161 -13.44 20.75 -10.48
CA PHE A 161 -12.40 21.76 -10.37
C PHE A 161 -11.37 21.48 -9.26
N PRO A 162 -11.74 21.05 -8.04
CA PRO A 162 -10.76 20.74 -7.00
C PRO A 162 -9.77 19.64 -7.41
N ILE A 163 -10.25 18.61 -8.12
CA ILE A 163 -9.43 17.48 -8.57
C ILE A 163 -8.49 17.95 -9.69
N GLN A 164 -9.01 18.71 -10.64
CA GLN A 164 -8.21 19.27 -11.74
C GLN A 164 -7.16 20.26 -11.22
N TYR A 165 -7.51 21.08 -10.22
CA TYR A 165 -6.58 22.00 -9.56
C TYR A 165 -5.45 21.25 -8.87
N ALA A 166 -5.77 20.23 -8.07
CA ALA A 166 -4.76 19.39 -7.43
C ALA A 166 -3.83 18.74 -8.47
N HIS A 167 -4.37 18.26 -9.58
CA HIS A 167 -3.58 17.72 -10.69
C HIS A 167 -2.65 18.76 -11.32
N ALA A 168 -3.18 19.92 -11.73
CA ALA A 168 -2.41 21.01 -12.34
C ALA A 168 -1.30 21.52 -11.40
N ARG A 169 -1.59 21.57 -10.10
CA ARG A 169 -0.61 21.89 -9.07
C ARG A 169 0.51 20.85 -9.04
N CYS A 170 0.19 19.55 -9.04
CA CYS A 170 1.22 18.51 -9.12
C CYS A 170 2.13 18.68 -10.36
N CYS A 171 1.54 18.89 -11.54
CA CYS A 171 2.28 19.14 -12.78
C CYS A 171 3.25 20.32 -12.66
N SER A 172 2.78 21.42 -12.05
CA SER A 172 3.61 22.61 -11.81
C SER A 172 4.79 22.33 -10.89
N LEU A 173 4.59 21.58 -9.81
CA LEU A 173 5.64 21.22 -8.85
C LEU A 173 6.67 20.26 -9.47
N LEU A 174 6.23 19.27 -10.24
CA LEU A 174 7.14 18.35 -10.95
C LEU A 174 7.96 19.09 -12.02
N GLY A 175 7.32 19.95 -12.80
CA GLY A 175 8.01 20.80 -13.77
C GLY A 175 9.03 21.74 -13.11
N LEU A 176 8.71 22.27 -11.93
CA LEU A 176 9.66 23.08 -11.15
C LEU A 176 10.82 22.23 -10.60
N GLY A 177 10.54 21.04 -10.06
CA GLY A 177 11.55 20.08 -9.61
C GLY A 177 12.52 19.69 -10.72
N HIS A 178 11.99 19.51 -11.94
CA HIS A 178 12.80 19.26 -13.13
C HIS A 178 13.71 20.43 -13.51
N ARG A 179 13.14 21.64 -13.67
CA ARG A 179 13.91 22.85 -14.00
C ARG A 179 14.99 23.18 -12.96
N GLN A 180 14.75 22.80 -11.71
CA GLN A 180 15.67 23.05 -10.61
C GLN A 180 16.68 21.92 -10.37
N GLY A 181 16.69 20.89 -11.22
CA GLY A 181 17.63 19.77 -11.14
C GLY A 181 17.42 18.81 -9.97
N LEU A 182 16.28 18.88 -9.27
CA LEU A 182 15.96 17.94 -8.20
C LEU A 182 15.59 16.57 -8.76
N ILE A 183 14.87 16.54 -9.88
CA ILE A 183 14.45 15.32 -10.57
C ILE A 183 14.65 15.47 -12.08
N ASN A 184 14.74 14.37 -12.79
CA ASN A 184 14.58 14.33 -14.24
C ASN A 184 13.20 13.73 -14.55
N TRP A 185 12.32 14.52 -15.15
CA TRP A 185 10.93 14.17 -15.39
C TRP A 185 10.62 14.31 -16.88
N ASP A 186 10.09 13.24 -17.48
CA ASP A 186 9.62 13.27 -18.86
C ASP A 186 8.16 13.75 -18.88
N ASN A 187 7.94 14.98 -19.37
CA ASN A 187 6.62 15.57 -19.50
C ASN A 187 5.73 14.90 -20.56
N GLN A 188 6.30 14.22 -21.56
CA GLN A 188 5.52 13.55 -22.60
C GLN A 188 4.95 12.24 -22.09
N LYS A 189 5.78 11.47 -21.39
CA LYS A 189 5.43 10.16 -20.87
C LYS A 189 4.96 10.20 -19.40
N MET A 190 4.99 11.38 -18.77
CA MET A 190 4.60 11.62 -17.37
C MET A 190 5.26 10.62 -16.41
N HIS A 191 6.57 10.45 -16.54
CA HIS A 191 7.32 9.50 -15.71
C HIS A 191 8.66 10.07 -15.25
N LEU A 192 9.12 9.53 -14.13
CA LEU A 192 10.39 9.89 -13.52
C LEU A 192 11.53 9.11 -14.16
N LEU A 193 12.55 9.82 -14.64
CA LEU A 193 13.78 9.26 -15.20
C LEU A 193 14.89 9.15 -14.14
N ALA A 194 15.04 10.19 -13.31
CA ALA A 194 16.05 10.22 -12.25
C ALA A 194 15.58 11.10 -11.06
N PRO A 195 16.03 10.83 -9.83
CA PRO A 195 16.77 9.63 -9.42
C PRO A 195 15.89 8.37 -9.52
N ASN A 196 16.52 7.23 -9.78
CA ASN A 196 15.83 5.95 -9.89
C ASN A 196 16.67 4.86 -9.18
N PRO A 197 16.27 4.37 -7.99
CA PRO A 197 15.04 4.74 -7.27
C PRO A 197 15.09 6.15 -6.66
N LEU A 198 13.93 6.69 -6.28
CA LEU A 198 13.87 7.86 -5.41
C LEU A 198 14.43 7.53 -4.02
N PRO A 199 15.04 8.50 -3.32
CA PRO A 199 15.61 8.29 -1.99
C PRO A 199 14.51 8.26 -0.92
N TRP A 200 13.63 7.26 -0.95
CA TRP A 200 12.57 7.07 0.04
C TRP A 200 13.09 6.73 1.44
N LEU A 201 14.29 6.16 1.49
CA LEU A 201 14.95 5.68 2.70
C LEU A 201 16.17 6.55 2.98
N ASN A 202 16.42 6.90 4.24
CA ASN A 202 17.65 7.56 4.64
C ASN A 202 18.79 6.54 4.61
N ASN A 203 19.91 6.92 4.00
CA ASN A 203 21.12 6.12 3.98
C ASN A 203 22.09 6.67 5.03
N ASP A 204 21.75 6.47 6.30
CA ASP A 204 22.63 6.86 7.39
C ASP A 204 23.47 5.64 7.79
N GLN A 205 24.80 5.76 7.73
CA GLN A 205 25.75 4.63 7.84
C GLN A 205 25.63 3.86 9.17
N LEU A 206 24.97 4.44 10.17
CA LEU A 206 24.77 3.89 11.51
C LEU A 206 23.35 3.34 11.73
N SER A 207 22.38 3.70 10.88
CA SER A 207 20.97 3.34 11.05
C SER A 207 20.52 2.37 9.98
N ARG A 208 19.74 1.35 10.37
CA ARG A 208 18.98 0.54 9.41
C ARG A 208 18.15 1.50 8.54
N PHE A 209 18.13 1.30 7.22
CA PHE A 209 17.34 2.10 6.26
C PHE A 209 15.99 2.52 6.86
N GLN A 210 15.84 3.81 7.15
CA GLN A 210 14.64 4.38 7.77
C GLN A 210 13.87 5.18 6.73
N PHE A 211 12.55 5.02 6.70
CA PHE A 211 11.69 5.77 5.80
C PHE A 211 11.76 7.28 6.09
N GLN A 212 12.00 8.14 5.09
CA GLN A 212 12.27 9.57 5.33
C GLN A 212 11.01 10.42 5.57
N LEU A 213 9.86 9.98 5.07
CA LEU A 213 8.63 10.79 5.02
C LEU A 213 7.82 10.61 6.31
N HIS A 214 8.13 11.36 7.36
CA HIS A 214 7.51 11.22 8.69
C HIS A 214 6.45 12.28 9.01
N HIS A 215 6.34 13.35 8.23
CA HIS A 215 5.41 14.43 8.54
C HIS A 215 3.96 13.92 8.50
N PRO A 216 3.06 14.34 9.42
CA PRO A 216 1.68 13.85 9.43
C PRO A 216 0.94 14.01 8.10
N ALA A 217 1.18 15.12 7.38
CA ALA A 217 0.60 15.34 6.05
C ALA A 217 1.18 14.41 4.97
N GLU A 218 2.44 13.99 5.08
CA GLU A 218 3.02 12.97 4.18
C GLU A 218 2.37 11.62 4.43
N GLN A 219 2.25 11.24 5.71
CA GLN A 219 1.64 9.98 6.13
C GLN A 219 0.14 9.91 5.76
N ASP A 220 -0.61 11.01 5.91
CA ASP A 220 -2.00 11.07 5.43
C ASP A 220 -2.06 10.94 3.91
N LEU A 221 -1.18 11.61 3.15
CA LEU A 221 -1.14 11.47 1.70
C LEU A 221 -0.83 10.03 1.27
N ILE A 222 0.16 9.38 1.87
CA ILE A 222 0.47 7.96 1.65
C ILE A 222 -0.74 7.09 1.97
N ALA A 223 -1.45 7.40 3.06
CA ALA A 223 -2.65 6.66 3.44
C ALA A 223 -3.77 6.81 2.40
N GLN A 224 -3.97 7.99 1.80
CA GLN A 224 -4.95 8.19 0.73
C GLN A 224 -4.51 7.55 -0.60
N LEU A 225 -3.21 7.57 -0.94
CA LEU A 225 -2.66 6.87 -2.11
C LEU A 225 -2.97 5.38 -2.03
N LEU A 226 -2.70 4.77 -0.87
CA LEU A 226 -3.05 3.37 -0.60
C LEU A 226 -4.57 3.15 -0.72
N ASP A 227 -5.41 3.94 -0.06
CA ASP A 227 -6.87 3.75 -0.15
C ASP A 227 -7.39 3.82 -1.59
N PHE A 228 -6.85 4.73 -2.40
CA PHE A 228 -7.21 4.84 -3.81
C PHE A 228 -6.82 3.58 -4.60
N VAL A 229 -5.56 3.16 -4.50
CA VAL A 229 -5.07 1.95 -5.17
C VAL A 229 -5.90 0.74 -4.74
N GLU A 230 -6.12 0.55 -3.44
CA GLU A 230 -6.90 -0.57 -2.91
C GLU A 230 -8.35 -0.58 -3.42
N THR A 231 -8.94 0.58 -3.72
CA THR A 231 -10.29 0.66 -4.33
C THR A 231 -10.26 0.41 -5.83
N VAL A 232 -9.24 0.87 -6.57
CA VAL A 232 -9.13 0.62 -8.02
C VAL A 232 -9.00 -0.88 -8.30
N PHE A 233 -8.23 -1.60 -7.49
CA PHE A 233 -8.04 -3.04 -7.61
C PHE A 233 -9.13 -3.87 -6.90
N SER A 234 -10.11 -3.23 -6.27
CA SER A 234 -11.27 -3.90 -5.67
C SER A 234 -12.30 -4.26 -6.75
N PRO A 235 -12.90 -5.46 -6.72
CA PRO A 235 -13.99 -5.82 -7.63
C PRO A 235 -15.23 -4.93 -7.46
N CYS A 236 -15.41 -4.34 -6.29
CA CYS A 236 -16.45 -3.35 -6.02
C CYS A 236 -15.79 -1.96 -5.94
N GLN A 237 -15.74 -1.22 -7.05
CA GLN A 237 -15.20 0.15 -7.16
C GLN A 237 -16.11 1.22 -6.51
N THR A 238 -16.72 0.90 -5.38
CA THR A 238 -17.64 1.81 -4.69
C THR A 238 -16.88 2.98 -4.07
N ASN A 239 -17.50 4.17 -4.06
CA ASN A 239 -16.98 5.39 -3.43
C ASN A 239 -15.73 6.02 -4.05
N LEU A 240 -15.36 5.69 -5.29
CA LEU A 240 -14.14 6.20 -5.92
C LEU A 240 -14.09 7.75 -5.98
N THR A 241 -15.22 8.41 -6.25
CA THR A 241 -15.34 9.89 -6.20
C THR A 241 -15.01 10.48 -4.83
N LYS A 242 -15.40 9.81 -3.75
CA LYS A 242 -15.09 10.27 -2.39
C LYS A 242 -13.60 10.10 -2.07
N ILE A 243 -13.01 9.00 -2.55
CA ILE A 243 -11.61 8.67 -2.31
C ILE A 243 -10.69 9.59 -3.11
N ILE A 244 -10.99 9.86 -4.38
CA ILE A 244 -10.20 10.81 -5.18
C ILE A 244 -10.26 12.23 -4.60
N THR A 245 -11.43 12.66 -4.10
CA THR A 245 -11.58 13.99 -3.49
C THR A 245 -10.68 14.10 -2.25
N ARG A 246 -10.71 13.06 -1.39
CA ARG A 246 -9.82 12.98 -0.21
C ARG A 246 -8.34 12.95 -0.60
N LEU A 247 -7.99 12.28 -1.69
CA LEU A 247 -6.62 12.26 -2.21
C LEU A 247 -6.17 13.66 -2.63
N GLY A 248 -7.01 14.40 -3.37
CA GLY A 248 -6.76 15.81 -3.71
C GLY A 248 -6.60 16.69 -2.48
N ASP A 249 -7.50 16.57 -1.50
CA ASP A 249 -7.45 17.36 -0.26
C ASP A 249 -6.22 17.02 0.60
N ALA A 250 -5.83 15.75 0.67
CA ALA A 250 -4.61 15.32 1.36
C ALA A 250 -3.36 15.86 0.66
N PHE A 251 -3.35 15.87 -0.67
CA PHE A 251 -2.26 16.46 -1.44
C PHE A 251 -2.13 17.96 -1.19
N LEU A 252 -3.23 18.72 -1.20
CA LEU A 252 -3.18 20.17 -0.96
C LEU A 252 -2.71 20.48 0.48
N ARG A 253 -3.12 19.68 1.48
CA ARG A 253 -2.61 19.80 2.85
C ARG A 253 -1.12 19.46 2.94
N PHE A 254 -0.66 18.46 2.19
CA PHE A 254 0.74 18.12 2.05
C PHE A 254 1.53 19.27 1.40
N ASP A 255 1.10 19.83 0.28
CA ASP A 255 1.78 20.95 -0.40
C ASP A 255 1.88 22.18 0.51
N ALA A 256 0.83 22.47 1.28
CA ALA A 256 0.81 23.59 2.22
C ALA A 256 1.74 23.37 3.44
N SER A 257 1.92 22.13 3.90
CA SER A 257 2.61 21.83 5.17
C SER A 257 4.05 21.35 4.99
N CYS A 258 4.37 20.75 3.85
CA CYS A 258 5.64 20.07 3.60
C CYS A 258 6.46 20.82 2.57
N ARG A 259 7.46 21.59 3.04
CA ARG A 259 8.35 22.35 2.15
C ARG A 259 9.18 21.43 1.24
N ILE A 260 9.13 21.62 -0.06
CA ILE A 260 10.02 20.92 -1.02
C ILE A 260 11.23 21.81 -1.37
N TRP A 261 11.03 23.12 -1.43
CA TRP A 261 12.04 24.11 -1.79
C TRP A 261 12.64 24.82 -0.58
N GLY A 262 13.54 25.78 -0.83
CA GLY A 262 14.24 26.53 0.20
C GLY A 262 15.31 25.68 0.88
N GLU A 263 15.35 25.73 2.20
CA GLU A 263 16.32 24.99 3.03
C GLU A 263 16.27 23.48 2.79
N VAL A 264 15.09 22.92 2.56
CA VAL A 264 14.95 21.46 2.31
C VAL A 264 15.70 21.07 1.03
N LYS A 265 15.61 21.88 -0.03
CA LYS A 265 16.33 21.62 -1.28
C LYS A 265 17.85 21.72 -1.10
N THR A 266 18.32 22.67 -0.29
CA THR A 266 19.77 22.94 -0.16
C THR A 266 20.46 22.08 0.88
N GLN A 267 19.76 21.74 1.97
CA GLN A 267 20.32 21.01 3.10
C GLN A 267 19.95 19.51 3.07
N THR A 268 18.78 19.16 2.54
CA THR A 268 18.27 17.77 2.50
C THR A 268 17.65 17.43 1.14
N PRO A 269 18.41 17.50 0.03
CA PRO A 269 17.88 17.32 -1.31
C PRO A 269 17.18 15.97 -1.51
N GLU A 270 17.60 14.92 -0.80
CA GLU A 270 16.98 13.60 -0.84
C GLU A 270 15.54 13.64 -0.31
N LEU A 271 15.28 14.38 0.77
CA LEU A 271 13.92 14.55 1.28
C LEU A 271 13.05 15.34 0.28
N ALA A 272 13.61 16.36 -0.37
CA ALA A 272 12.92 17.09 -1.43
C ALA A 272 12.56 16.17 -2.61
N GLN A 273 13.47 15.27 -2.99
CA GLN A 273 13.24 14.25 -4.03
C GLN A 273 12.15 13.27 -3.61
N ALA A 274 12.20 12.71 -2.39
CA ALA A 274 11.17 11.81 -1.88
C ALA A 274 9.78 12.47 -1.87
N ARG A 275 9.71 13.74 -1.45
CA ARG A 275 8.47 14.53 -1.51
C ARG A 275 7.97 14.72 -2.94
N LEU A 276 8.84 15.03 -3.90
CA LEU A 276 8.49 15.08 -5.33
C LEU A 276 8.02 13.72 -5.85
N GLY A 277 8.51 12.62 -5.28
CA GLY A 277 7.97 11.28 -5.51
C GLY A 277 6.50 11.13 -5.11
N LEU A 278 6.10 11.66 -3.95
CA LEU A 278 4.68 11.70 -3.57
C LEU A 278 3.86 12.55 -4.56
N VAL A 279 4.39 13.70 -4.99
CA VAL A 279 3.75 14.53 -6.02
C VAL A 279 3.55 13.74 -7.32
N ALA A 280 4.57 12.99 -7.77
CA ALA A 280 4.49 12.17 -8.98
C ALA A 280 3.44 11.06 -8.85
N ALA A 281 3.41 10.35 -7.72
CA ALA A 281 2.42 9.32 -7.44
C ALA A 281 0.99 9.90 -7.45
N THR A 282 0.77 11.04 -6.77
CA THR A 282 -0.52 11.72 -6.76
C THR A 282 -0.93 12.17 -8.16
N GLN A 283 -0.04 12.84 -8.89
CA GLN A 283 -0.29 13.32 -10.25
C GLN A 283 -0.82 12.20 -11.14
N LYS A 284 -0.14 11.04 -11.10
CA LYS A 284 -0.49 9.87 -11.89
C LYS A 284 -1.87 9.30 -11.56
N LEU A 285 -2.21 9.19 -10.27
CA LEU A 285 -3.53 8.71 -9.85
C LEU A 285 -4.65 9.69 -10.23
N LEU A 286 -4.43 10.99 -10.07
CA LEU A 286 -5.39 12.03 -10.47
C LEU A 286 -5.59 12.05 -11.99
N LEU A 287 -4.50 11.93 -12.76
CA LEU A 287 -4.52 11.87 -14.22
C LEU A 287 -5.33 10.67 -14.71
N TRP A 288 -5.02 9.48 -14.19
CA TRP A 288 -5.75 8.25 -14.53
C TRP A 288 -7.23 8.38 -14.20
N TYR A 289 -7.59 8.94 -13.04
CA TYR A 289 -9.00 9.16 -12.69
C TYR A 289 -9.70 10.11 -13.67
N LEU A 290 -9.09 11.25 -14.01
CA LEU A 290 -9.69 12.24 -14.91
C LEU A 290 -9.82 11.70 -16.35
N GLN A 291 -8.79 11.04 -16.87
CA GLN A 291 -8.76 10.62 -18.28
C GLN A 291 -9.39 9.24 -18.48
N GLU A 292 -8.96 8.23 -17.74
CA GLU A 292 -9.36 6.83 -17.96
C GLU A 292 -10.76 6.55 -17.39
N LEU A 293 -11.11 7.14 -16.24
CA LEU A 293 -12.40 6.87 -15.61
C LEU A 293 -13.50 7.82 -16.08
N LEU A 294 -13.21 9.12 -16.15
CA LEU A 294 -14.21 10.15 -16.47
C LEU A 294 -14.19 10.59 -17.94
N GLY A 295 -13.12 10.33 -18.69
CA GLY A 295 -12.98 10.81 -20.07
C GLY A 295 -12.87 12.34 -20.18
N VAL A 296 -12.45 13.03 -19.12
CA VAL A 296 -12.32 14.50 -19.10
C VAL A 296 -10.86 14.95 -19.22
N SER A 297 -10.68 16.21 -19.65
CA SER A 297 -9.35 16.81 -19.70
C SER A 297 -8.73 16.97 -18.30
N ALA A 298 -7.44 16.66 -18.19
CA ALA A 298 -6.61 16.86 -17.02
C ALA A 298 -5.60 17.98 -17.30
N PRO A 299 -5.95 19.25 -17.03
CA PRO A 299 -5.10 20.38 -17.39
C PRO A 299 -3.77 20.33 -16.62
N SER A 300 -2.68 20.65 -17.31
CA SER A 300 -1.33 20.73 -16.73
C SER A 300 -1.08 22.05 -15.97
N ALA A 301 -1.91 23.07 -16.21
CA ALA A 301 -1.94 24.34 -15.53
C ALA A 301 -3.39 24.86 -15.47
N LEU A 302 -3.73 25.50 -14.35
CA LEU A 302 -5.03 26.15 -14.09
C LEU A 302 -4.81 27.52 -13.45
#